data_AF-A0A7S2MGE5-F1
#
_entry.id   AF-A0A7S2MGE5-F1
#
_cell.length_a   1.000
_cell.length_b   1.000
_cell.length_c   1.000
_cell.angle_alpha   90.00
_cell.angle_beta   90.00
_cell.angle_gamma   90.00
#
_symmetry.space_group_name_H-M   'P 1'
#
loop_
_entity.id
_entity.type
_entity.pdbx_description
1 polymer ?
#
loop_
_entity_poly.entity_id
_entity_poly.type
_entity_poly.pdbx_seq_one_letter_code
_entity_poly.pdbx_strand_id
1 'polypeptide(L)'
;MESVSVNTSKLYFYENSNVTTMNQPEKYRKLIFTLEPCEGVVYLLVRRTRPCWPNVHSCCQPLSGATGGATSAPPCNLATHSIRCGWTHFHSVIDGTRDGAPTFFEVPFGSTKHYLTVFAPPEANLNRGVSRPKFRLTVLADVGAFPRPGRRGQLRAKLGSERSIEVAWDPATFIPLGVSDIRNYHLFSSLLLQQDQAQNEAVFVSPEKVMNSACGLERNAVRYGLPIGPAGCREGECRAVISGVVPRRRYMLNIVAESHRGFNASYSGIIVSSEWSEGRHAFSDWSERTESFIG
;
A
#
# COMPACT_ATOMS: atom_id res chain seq x y z
N MET A 1 8.72 -2.95 -14.17
CA MET A 1 9.13 -2.95 -12.75
C MET A 1 10.54 -2.40 -12.66
N GLU A 2 10.83 -1.54 -11.69
CA GLU A 2 12.13 -0.89 -11.55
C GLU A 2 12.85 -1.31 -10.26
N SER A 3 14.16 -1.10 -10.21
CA SER A 3 14.98 -1.30 -9.01
C SER A 3 15.93 -0.14 -8.78
N VAL A 4 16.29 0.11 -7.53
CA VAL A 4 17.32 1.07 -7.12
C VAL A 4 18.29 0.36 -6.18
N SER A 5 19.58 0.64 -6.28
CA SER A 5 20.54 0.07 -5.32
C SER A 5 20.43 0.81 -3.99
N VAL A 6 20.74 0.11 -2.90
CA VAL A 6 20.89 0.77 -1.60
C VAL A 6 21.89 1.93 -1.71
N ASN A 7 21.56 3.07 -1.09
CA ASN A 7 22.34 4.32 -1.10
C ASN A 7 22.47 5.01 -2.48
N THR A 8 21.71 4.58 -3.50
CA THR A 8 21.65 5.28 -4.78
C THR A 8 20.27 5.90 -4.99
N SER A 9 20.21 6.86 -5.90
CA SER A 9 18.98 7.52 -6.28
C SER A 9 18.75 7.42 -7.79
N LYS A 10 17.47 7.36 -8.16
CA LYS A 10 17.01 7.44 -9.54
C LYS A 10 16.19 8.70 -9.73
N LEU A 11 16.53 9.44 -10.79
CA LEU A 11 15.81 10.64 -11.19
C LEU A 11 14.81 10.30 -12.29
N TYR A 12 13.59 10.79 -12.13
CA TYR A 12 12.55 10.81 -13.13
C TYR A 12 12.14 12.25 -13.39
N PHE A 13 11.67 12.48 -14.60
CA PHE A 13 11.15 13.77 -15.01
C PHE A 13 9.75 13.56 -15.58
N TYR A 14 8.82 14.39 -15.13
CA TYR A 14 7.48 14.43 -15.66
C TYR A 14 7.18 15.83 -16.19
N GLU A 15 6.75 15.86 -17.45
CA GLU A 15 6.20 17.05 -18.08
C GLU A 15 4.87 16.69 -18.75
N ASN A 16 3.84 17.49 -18.51
CA ASN A 16 2.54 17.28 -19.16
C ASN A 16 2.37 18.25 -20.32
N SER A 17 2.20 17.69 -21.51
CA SER A 17 1.82 18.39 -22.73
C SER A 17 0.36 18.13 -23.15
N ASN A 18 -0.40 17.34 -22.37
CA ASN A 18 -1.77 16.97 -22.70
C ASN A 18 -2.74 18.14 -22.45
N VAL A 19 -3.16 18.77 -23.55
CA VAL A 19 -4.11 19.90 -23.55
C VAL A 19 -5.45 19.54 -22.91
N THR A 20 -5.92 18.30 -23.06
CA THR A 20 -7.18 17.84 -22.48
C THR A 20 -7.15 17.89 -20.96
N THR A 21 -6.03 17.49 -20.33
CA THR A 21 -5.85 17.63 -18.89
C THR A 21 -5.72 19.09 -18.49
N MET A 22 -5.00 19.90 -19.27
CA MET A 22 -4.78 21.31 -18.98
C MET A 22 -6.06 22.16 -19.00
N ASN A 23 -7.01 21.79 -19.87
CA ASN A 23 -8.29 22.46 -20.04
C ASN A 23 -9.33 22.09 -18.96
N GLN A 24 -9.06 21.11 -18.10
CA GLN A 24 -9.94 20.82 -16.96
C GLN A 24 -9.88 21.95 -15.92
N PRO A 25 -10.98 22.24 -15.21
CA PRO A 25 -10.97 23.14 -14.06
C PRO A 25 -9.91 22.76 -13.03
N GLU A 26 -9.26 23.73 -12.39
CA GLU A 26 -8.16 23.49 -11.44
C GLU A 26 -8.52 22.49 -10.32
N LYS A 27 -9.77 22.53 -9.84
CA LYS A 27 -10.29 21.58 -8.85
C LYS A 27 -10.18 20.11 -9.27
N TYR A 28 -10.21 19.82 -10.58
CA TYR A 28 -10.14 18.48 -11.16
C TYR A 28 -8.76 18.15 -11.75
N ARG A 29 -7.88 19.13 -11.93
CA ARG A 29 -6.52 18.87 -12.39
C ARG A 29 -5.67 18.36 -11.25
N LYS A 30 -5.44 17.05 -11.20
CA LYS A 30 -4.57 16.39 -10.23
C LYS A 30 -3.46 15.66 -10.94
N LEU A 31 -2.25 15.76 -10.40
CA LEU A 31 -1.16 14.86 -10.74
C LEU A 31 -1.07 13.84 -9.62
N ILE A 32 -1.25 12.58 -9.97
CA ILE A 32 -1.16 11.45 -9.04
C ILE A 32 0.21 10.82 -9.20
N PHE A 33 0.93 10.73 -8.09
CA PHE A 33 2.13 9.93 -7.97
C PHE A 33 1.82 8.70 -7.15
N THR A 34 2.00 7.53 -7.73
CA THR A 34 1.84 6.26 -7.04
C THR A 34 3.22 5.61 -6.97
N LEU A 35 3.77 5.48 -5.75
CA LEU A 35 5.01 4.74 -5.53
C LEU A 35 4.67 3.46 -4.78
N GLU A 36 4.74 2.34 -5.46
CA GLU A 36 4.51 1.03 -4.85
C GLU A 36 5.82 0.29 -4.65
N PRO A 37 6.27 0.08 -3.40
CA PRO A 37 7.33 -0.88 -3.14
C PRO A 37 6.83 -2.28 -3.53
N CYS A 38 7.65 -3.04 -4.24
CA CYS A 38 7.42 -4.46 -4.52
C CYS A 38 8.35 -5.36 -3.67
N GLU A 39 9.46 -4.78 -3.19
CA GLU A 39 10.47 -5.42 -2.35
C GLU A 39 11.31 -4.35 -1.66
N GLY A 40 11.49 -4.46 -0.34
CA GLY A 40 12.23 -3.47 0.46
C GLY A 40 11.48 -2.15 0.66
N VAL A 41 12.24 -1.12 1.01
CA VAL A 41 11.77 0.22 1.37
C VAL A 41 12.32 1.23 0.35
N VAL A 42 11.43 2.05 -0.21
CA VAL A 42 11.78 3.10 -1.17
C VAL A 42 11.08 4.41 -0.81
N TYR A 43 11.79 5.52 -0.99
CA TYR A 43 11.30 6.86 -0.68
C TYR A 43 11.10 7.66 -1.96
N LEU A 44 10.09 8.53 -1.95
CA LEU A 44 9.78 9.44 -3.06
C LEU A 44 9.99 10.88 -2.62
N LEU A 45 10.73 11.62 -3.42
CA LEU A 45 10.89 13.06 -3.30
C LEU A 45 10.44 13.73 -4.59
N VAL A 46 9.46 14.63 -4.52
CA VAL A 46 8.94 15.35 -5.69
C VAL A 46 9.19 16.85 -5.56
N ARG A 47 9.72 17.44 -6.64
CA ARG A 47 10.08 18.86 -6.72
C ARG A 47 9.67 19.49 -8.04
N ARG A 48 9.44 20.80 -8.05
CA ARG A 48 9.08 21.56 -9.27
C ARG A 48 10.27 22.28 -9.90
N THR A 49 11.28 22.62 -9.09
CA THR A 49 12.32 23.59 -9.48
C THR A 49 13.66 22.96 -9.88
N ARG A 50 14.20 22.03 -9.08
CA ARG A 50 15.50 21.40 -9.34
C ARG A 50 15.53 19.93 -8.86
N PRO A 51 16.26 19.03 -9.54
CA PRO A 51 16.42 17.65 -9.10
C PRO A 51 17.26 17.56 -7.82
N CYS A 52 17.05 16.49 -7.03
CA CYS A 52 17.96 16.06 -5.97
C CYS A 52 18.67 14.79 -6.46
N TRP A 53 19.72 14.96 -7.26
CA TRP A 53 20.43 13.88 -7.92
C TRP A 53 21.88 14.32 -8.21
N PRO A 54 22.89 13.42 -8.19
CA PRO A 54 22.83 11.98 -7.87
C PRO A 54 22.68 11.68 -6.37
N ASN A 55 22.96 12.67 -5.53
CA ASN A 55 22.80 12.57 -4.08
C ASN A 55 21.48 13.22 -3.66
N VAL A 56 20.61 12.50 -2.94
CA VAL A 56 19.36 13.04 -2.38
C VAL A 56 19.58 14.16 -1.37
N HIS A 57 20.76 14.21 -0.74
CA HIS A 57 21.17 15.29 0.15
C HIS A 57 21.70 16.52 -0.60
N SER A 58 21.93 16.47 -1.91
CA SER A 58 22.40 17.63 -2.70
C SER A 58 21.44 18.83 -2.64
N CYS A 59 20.15 18.58 -2.41
CA CYS A 59 19.17 19.64 -2.23
C CYS A 59 19.00 20.11 -0.78
N CYS A 60 19.66 19.43 0.14
CA CYS A 60 19.68 19.70 1.57
C CYS A 60 20.93 20.45 2.04
N GLN A 61 22.02 20.40 1.26
CA GLN A 61 23.26 21.05 1.66
C GLN A 61 23.19 22.56 1.33
N PRO A 62 23.53 23.44 2.28
CA PRO A 62 23.92 24.80 1.93
C PRO A 62 25.08 24.72 0.94
N LEU A 63 25.01 25.49 -0.15
CA LEU A 63 26.12 25.65 -1.08
C LEU A 63 27.35 26.05 -0.26
N SER A 64 28.29 25.12 -0.10
CA SER A 64 29.55 25.33 0.60
C SER A 64 30.34 26.37 -0.19
N GLY A 65 30.27 27.63 0.24
CA GLY A 65 30.89 28.77 -0.44
C GLY A 65 30.12 30.10 -0.35
N ALA A 66 28.90 30.13 0.19
CA ALA A 66 28.17 31.39 0.38
C ALA A 66 28.70 32.17 1.61
N THR A 67 29.84 32.83 1.47
CA THR A 67 30.42 33.81 2.43
C THR A 67 29.66 35.13 2.46
N GLY A 68 28.32 35.07 2.44
CA GLY A 68 27.48 36.26 2.46
C GLY A 68 26.01 35.92 2.62
N GLY A 69 25.54 35.88 3.87
CA GLY A 69 24.17 36.21 4.30
C GLY A 69 22.95 35.47 3.72
N ALA A 70 23.08 34.62 2.70
CA ALA A 70 21.94 33.98 2.05
C ALA A 70 21.81 32.51 2.49
N THR A 71 21.17 32.30 3.65
CA THR A 71 20.66 31.02 4.17
C THR A 71 19.55 30.47 3.28
N SER A 72 19.88 30.04 2.05
CA SER A 72 18.84 29.51 1.14
C SER A 72 18.66 28.00 1.24
N ALA A 73 19.63 27.19 1.68
CA ALA A 73 19.33 25.76 1.84
C ALA A 73 18.48 25.50 3.09
N PRO A 74 17.32 24.84 2.96
CA PRO A 74 16.45 24.58 4.10
C PRO A 74 17.09 23.54 5.03
N PRO A 75 16.80 23.59 6.35
CA PRO A 75 17.37 22.66 7.31
C PRO A 75 16.90 21.24 6.99
N CYS A 76 17.84 20.33 6.79
CA CYS A 76 17.53 18.91 6.66
C CYS A 76 17.73 18.21 7.99
N ASN A 77 16.64 17.62 8.47
CA ASN A 77 16.70 16.79 9.66
C ASN A 77 17.26 15.42 9.26
N LEU A 78 18.58 15.27 9.37
CA LEU A 78 19.29 14.00 9.14
C LEU A 78 19.04 12.97 10.24
N ALA A 79 18.43 13.37 11.36
CA ALA A 79 18.27 12.51 12.54
C ALA A 79 17.07 11.56 12.46
N THR A 80 16.29 11.57 11.37
CA THR A 80 15.18 10.65 11.18
C THR A 80 15.22 10.12 9.77
N HIS A 81 14.63 8.94 9.54
CA HIS A 81 14.56 8.20 8.28
C HIS A 81 13.81 8.95 7.15
N SER A 82 13.84 10.28 7.12
CA SER A 82 13.05 11.19 6.31
C SER A 82 13.91 12.41 5.98
N ILE A 83 14.25 12.61 4.70
CA ILE A 83 14.92 13.82 4.23
C ILE A 83 13.90 14.95 4.17
N ARG A 84 13.65 15.62 5.31
CA ARG A 84 12.81 16.82 5.35
C ARG A 84 13.60 18.00 4.81
N CYS A 85 13.57 18.21 3.51
CA CYS A 85 14.06 19.44 2.88
C CYS A 85 12.89 20.43 2.80
N GLY A 86 13.03 21.62 3.39
CA GLY A 86 11.99 22.66 3.39
C GLY A 86 11.60 23.20 2.01
N TRP A 87 12.31 22.80 0.96
CA TRP A 87 12.02 23.12 -0.45
C TRP A 87 11.44 21.94 -1.23
N THR A 88 11.13 20.85 -0.54
CA THR A 88 10.41 19.73 -1.12
C THR A 88 8.92 20.06 -1.09
N HIS A 89 8.28 20.06 -2.25
CA HIS A 89 6.83 20.26 -2.33
C HIS A 89 6.07 19.04 -1.81
N PHE A 90 6.64 17.86 -2.00
CA PHE A 90 6.07 16.61 -1.54
C PHE A 90 7.15 15.57 -1.22
N HIS A 91 7.12 15.02 -0.01
CA HIS A 91 8.03 13.99 0.47
C HIS A 91 7.22 12.84 1.05
N SER A 92 7.50 11.62 0.59
CA SER A 92 6.93 10.42 1.20
C SER A 92 7.97 9.37 1.51
N VAL A 93 7.80 8.81 2.69
CA VAL A 93 8.44 7.58 3.18
C VAL A 93 7.38 6.51 3.03
N ILE A 94 7.63 5.48 2.22
CA ILE A 94 6.74 4.31 2.13
C ILE A 94 7.54 3.08 2.51
N ASP A 95 7.32 2.60 3.73
CA ASP A 95 7.71 1.27 4.16
C ASP A 95 6.55 0.31 3.92
N GLY A 96 6.55 -0.34 2.75
CA GLY A 96 5.45 -1.23 2.38
C GLY A 96 5.27 -2.47 3.28
N THR A 97 6.22 -2.73 4.18
CA THR A 97 6.12 -3.83 5.16
C THR A 97 5.41 -3.42 6.45
N ARG A 98 5.37 -2.11 6.75
CA ARG A 98 4.87 -1.58 8.04
C ARG A 98 3.74 -0.58 7.86
N ASP A 99 3.76 0.16 6.77
CA ASP A 99 2.77 1.20 6.53
C ASP A 99 1.45 0.54 6.14
N GLY A 100 0.39 0.87 6.86
CA GLY A 100 -0.96 0.51 6.44
C GLY A 100 -1.58 1.56 5.54
N ALA A 101 -0.86 2.51 4.95
CA ALA A 101 -1.47 3.63 4.21
C ALA A 101 -1.54 3.36 2.69
N PRO A 102 -2.54 3.90 1.97
CA PRO A 102 -2.54 3.91 0.51
C PRO A 102 -1.29 4.59 -0.04
N THR A 103 -0.77 4.07 -1.15
CA THR A 103 0.57 4.41 -1.69
C THR A 103 0.58 5.51 -2.75
N PHE A 104 -0.49 6.31 -2.83
CA PHE A 104 -0.62 7.38 -3.82
C PHE A 104 -0.71 8.77 -3.19
N PHE A 105 -0.26 9.76 -3.95
CA PHE A 105 -0.22 11.16 -3.55
C PHE A 105 -0.79 12.02 -4.65
N GLU A 106 -1.66 12.95 -4.25
CA GLU A 106 -2.24 13.91 -5.15
C GLU A 106 -1.56 15.26 -4.95
N VAL A 107 -0.99 15.80 -6.02
CA VAL A 107 -0.52 17.18 -6.02
C VAL A 107 -1.39 18.03 -6.94
N PRO A 108 -1.64 19.30 -6.59
CA PRO A 108 -2.27 20.24 -7.50
C PRO A 108 -1.46 20.35 -8.79
N PHE A 109 -2.15 20.30 -9.93
CA PHE A 109 -1.58 20.45 -11.25
C PHE A 109 -1.26 21.93 -11.56
N GLY A 110 -0.49 22.59 -10.68
CA GLY A 110 -0.10 24.00 -10.81
C GLY A 110 1.22 24.22 -11.53
N SER A 111 1.95 23.13 -11.85
CA SER A 111 3.21 23.16 -12.58
C SER A 111 3.16 22.12 -13.69
N THR A 112 3.69 22.46 -14.86
CA THR A 112 3.83 21.52 -15.97
C THR A 112 5.01 20.57 -15.77
N LYS A 113 5.97 20.90 -14.89
CA LYS A 113 7.21 20.15 -14.69
C LYS A 113 7.39 19.67 -13.25
N HIS A 114 7.78 18.41 -13.10
CA HIS A 114 8.11 17.78 -11.83
C HIS A 114 9.36 16.89 -11.98
N TYR A 115 10.29 17.04 -11.05
CA TYR A 115 11.44 16.17 -10.83
C TYR A 115 11.10 15.22 -9.69
N LEU A 116 11.21 13.92 -9.94
CA LEU A 116 10.96 12.88 -8.94
C LEU A 116 12.26 12.13 -8.68
N THR A 117 12.69 12.11 -7.43
CA THR A 117 13.81 11.27 -7.01
C THR A 117 13.29 10.11 -6.18
N VAL A 118 13.57 8.89 -6.62
CA VAL A 118 13.34 7.67 -5.83
C VAL A 118 14.67 7.17 -5.27
N PHE A 119 14.70 6.79 -4.00
CA PHE A 119 15.92 6.28 -3.37
C PHE A 119 15.62 5.21 -2.33
N ALA A 120 16.64 4.38 -2.06
CA ALA A 120 16.58 3.31 -1.07
C ALA A 120 17.54 3.60 0.09
N PRO A 121 17.04 3.92 1.29
CA PRO A 121 17.90 4.14 2.45
C PRO A 121 18.60 2.83 2.88
N PRO A 122 19.90 2.86 3.21
CA PRO A 122 20.63 1.66 3.62
C PRO A 122 20.08 1.00 4.88
N GLU A 123 19.85 1.78 5.92
CA GLU A 123 19.42 1.27 7.23
C GLU A 123 18.08 0.53 7.18
N ALA A 124 17.15 0.96 6.31
CA ALA A 124 15.84 0.32 6.19
C ALA A 124 15.86 -0.97 5.35
N ASN A 125 16.90 -1.17 4.54
CA ASN A 125 16.95 -2.25 3.55
C ASN A 125 18.01 -3.32 3.89
N LEU A 126 19.18 -2.92 4.37
CA LEU A 126 20.26 -3.85 4.75
C LEU A 126 19.86 -4.76 5.91
N ASN A 127 19.14 -4.21 6.90
CA ASN A 127 18.58 -4.98 8.02
C ASN A 127 17.55 -6.03 7.59
N ARG A 128 17.09 -5.99 6.33
CA ARG A 128 16.11 -6.92 5.73
C ARG A 128 16.74 -7.78 4.64
N GLY A 129 18.07 -7.76 4.49
CA GLY A 129 18.78 -8.48 3.43
C GLY A 129 18.48 -7.98 2.00
N VAL A 130 17.86 -6.80 1.84
CA VAL A 130 17.51 -6.26 0.52
C VAL A 130 18.59 -5.30 0.05
N SER A 131 19.37 -5.72 -0.95
CA SER A 131 20.43 -4.88 -1.55
C SER A 131 19.93 -4.01 -2.72
N ARG A 132 18.84 -4.42 -3.36
CA ARG A 132 18.24 -3.74 -4.52
C ARG A 132 16.71 -3.71 -4.43
N PRO A 133 16.14 -2.78 -3.64
CA PRO A 133 14.69 -2.62 -3.57
C PRO A 133 14.05 -2.46 -4.93
N LYS A 134 12.87 -3.05 -5.08
CA LYS A 134 12.08 -3.03 -6.31
C LYS A 134 10.82 -2.23 -6.10
N PHE A 135 10.40 -1.47 -7.11
CA PHE A 135 9.23 -0.62 -7.02
C PHE A 135 8.57 -0.41 -8.38
N ARG A 136 7.34 0.09 -8.33
CA ARG A 136 6.58 0.62 -9.45
C ARG A 136 6.25 2.08 -9.16
N LEU A 137 6.76 2.97 -10.01
CA LEU A 137 6.41 4.38 -9.99
C LEU A 137 5.41 4.64 -11.13
N THR A 138 4.28 5.21 -10.80
CA THR A 138 3.29 5.68 -11.78
C THR A 138 3.06 7.16 -11.57
N VAL A 139 3.08 7.90 -12.68
CA VAL A 139 2.78 9.33 -12.70
C VAL A 139 1.63 9.54 -13.65
N LEU A 140 0.51 10.03 -13.14
CA LEU A 140 -0.73 10.17 -13.89
C LEU A 140 -1.29 11.58 -13.76
N ALA A 141 -1.42 12.26 -14.89
CA ALA A 141 -2.33 13.41 -15.01
C ALA A 141 -3.76 12.88 -14.95
N ASP A 142 -4.36 12.89 -13.76
CA ASP A 142 -5.66 12.30 -13.55
C ASP A 142 -6.77 13.20 -14.10
N VAL A 143 -7.60 12.61 -14.95
CA VAL A 143 -8.79 13.22 -15.54
C VAL A 143 -10.07 12.59 -14.98
N GLY A 144 -9.97 11.85 -13.87
CA GLY A 144 -11.08 11.09 -13.25
C GLY A 144 -11.04 9.60 -13.51
N ALA A 145 -9.87 9.06 -13.85
CA ALA A 145 -9.66 7.64 -14.13
C ALA A 145 -9.12 6.86 -12.92
N PHE A 146 -8.46 7.54 -11.99
CA PHE A 146 -7.80 6.87 -10.87
C PHE A 146 -8.77 6.61 -9.70
N PRO A 147 -8.89 5.36 -9.22
CA PRO A 147 -9.74 5.05 -8.08
C PRO A 147 -9.12 5.57 -6.79
N ARG A 148 -9.87 6.34 -6.01
CA ARG A 148 -9.45 6.87 -4.70
C ARG A 148 -10.12 6.05 -3.59
N PRO A 149 -9.38 5.26 -2.81
CA PRO A 149 -9.93 4.46 -1.72
C PRO A 149 -10.82 5.29 -0.76
N GLY A 150 -12.02 4.77 -0.47
CA GLY A 150 -12.95 5.40 0.46
C GLY A 150 -12.38 5.47 1.89
N ARG A 151 -12.75 6.51 2.66
CA ARG A 151 -12.21 6.77 4.02
C ARG A 151 -10.68 6.61 4.13
N ARG A 152 -9.94 7.15 3.16
CA ARG A 152 -8.45 7.06 3.10
C ARG A 152 -7.95 5.60 3.06
N GLY A 153 -8.76 4.70 2.52
CA GLY A 153 -8.44 3.29 2.37
C GLY A 153 -8.63 2.44 3.63
N GLN A 154 -9.21 2.96 4.71
CA GLN A 154 -9.35 2.20 5.94
C GLN A 154 -10.24 0.95 5.76
N LEU A 155 -9.69 -0.22 6.13
CA LEU A 155 -10.45 -1.47 6.20
C LEU A 155 -11.00 -1.69 7.61
N ARG A 156 -12.13 -2.39 7.67
CA ARG A 156 -12.76 -2.84 8.91
C ARG A 156 -12.89 -4.35 8.84
N ALA A 157 -12.55 -5.05 9.91
CA ALA A 157 -12.66 -6.50 9.95
C ALA A 157 -13.26 -6.93 11.30
N LYS A 158 -14.10 -7.96 11.26
CA LYS A 158 -14.63 -8.63 12.44
C LYS A 158 -14.56 -10.14 12.26
N LEU A 159 -14.33 -10.85 13.36
CA LEU A 159 -14.46 -12.30 13.38
C LEU A 159 -15.94 -12.66 13.21
N GLY A 160 -16.26 -13.54 12.27
CA GLY A 160 -17.62 -14.02 12.03
C GLY A 160 -17.98 -15.16 12.99
N SER A 161 -18.98 -15.97 12.62
CA SER A 161 -19.15 -17.33 13.16
C SER A 161 -18.38 -18.33 12.29
N GLU A 162 -18.08 -19.53 12.81
CA GLU A 162 -17.55 -20.65 12.02
C GLU A 162 -16.20 -20.40 11.31
N ARG A 163 -15.19 -19.89 12.04
CA ARG A 163 -13.83 -19.72 11.47
C ARG A 163 -13.82 -18.85 10.21
N SER A 164 -14.51 -17.72 10.28
CA SER A 164 -14.57 -16.74 9.19
C SER A 164 -14.16 -15.34 9.67
N ILE A 165 -13.68 -14.52 8.73
CA ILE A 165 -13.46 -13.08 8.94
C ILE A 165 -14.34 -12.34 7.94
N GLU A 166 -15.20 -11.45 8.44
CA GLU A 166 -15.91 -10.49 7.61
C GLU A 166 -15.07 -9.21 7.49
N VAL A 167 -14.82 -8.78 6.26
CA VAL A 167 -14.09 -7.56 5.93
C VAL A 167 -15.05 -6.58 5.26
N ALA A 168 -14.99 -5.31 5.67
CA ALA A 168 -15.79 -4.22 5.14
C ALA A 168 -14.92 -3.01 4.80
N TRP A 169 -15.28 -2.30 3.74
CA TRP A 169 -14.61 -1.07 3.29
C TRP A 169 -15.57 -0.13 2.59
N ASP A 170 -15.18 1.13 2.53
CA ASP A 170 -15.93 2.15 1.80
C ASP A 170 -15.52 2.11 0.33
N PRO A 171 -16.47 2.20 -0.62
CA PRO A 171 -16.16 2.12 -2.04
C PRO A 171 -15.22 3.24 -2.48
N ALA A 172 -14.39 2.93 -3.48
CA ALA A 172 -13.50 3.92 -4.07
C ALA A 172 -14.31 4.95 -4.89
N THR A 173 -13.82 6.18 -4.89
CA THR A 173 -14.44 7.33 -5.55
C THR A 173 -13.54 7.87 -6.66
N PHE A 174 -14.13 8.65 -7.56
CA PHE A 174 -13.45 9.25 -8.70
C PHE A 174 -13.69 10.75 -8.72
N ILE A 175 -12.68 11.51 -9.13
CA ILE A 175 -12.76 12.97 -9.25
C ILE A 175 -12.26 13.37 -10.64
N PRO A 176 -13.12 13.96 -11.50
CA PRO A 176 -14.56 14.20 -11.27
C PRO A 176 -15.42 12.93 -11.30
N LEU A 177 -16.58 12.98 -10.68
CA LEU A 177 -17.56 11.88 -10.68
C LEU A 177 -18.08 11.62 -12.09
N GLY A 178 -18.33 10.35 -12.43
CA GLY A 178 -18.95 9.93 -13.70
C GLY A 178 -17.99 9.71 -14.87
N VAL A 179 -16.67 9.96 -14.72
CA VAL A 179 -15.67 9.70 -15.79
C VAL A 179 -15.23 8.24 -15.85
N SER A 180 -15.19 7.59 -14.69
CA SER A 180 -14.80 6.19 -14.52
C SER A 180 -15.50 5.63 -13.29
N ASP A 181 -15.52 4.30 -13.22
CA ASP A 181 -16.08 3.51 -12.15
C ASP A 181 -15.16 2.31 -11.81
N ILE A 182 -15.55 1.57 -10.79
CA ILE A 182 -14.84 0.38 -10.34
C ILE A 182 -15.24 -0.80 -11.20
N ARG A 183 -14.24 -1.49 -11.73
CA ARG A 183 -14.41 -2.77 -12.39
C ARG A 183 -14.57 -3.86 -11.35
N ASN A 184 -13.57 -4.00 -10.47
CA ASN A 184 -13.52 -5.03 -9.45
C ASN A 184 -12.77 -4.54 -8.21
N TYR A 185 -13.08 -5.15 -7.07
CA TYR A 185 -12.20 -5.20 -5.91
C TYR A 185 -11.54 -6.57 -5.81
N HIS A 186 -10.25 -6.58 -5.49
CA HIS A 186 -9.48 -7.80 -5.26
C HIS A 186 -9.17 -7.90 -3.77
N LEU A 187 -9.67 -8.95 -3.12
CA LEU A 187 -9.39 -9.24 -1.73
C LEU A 187 -8.18 -10.16 -1.61
N PHE A 188 -7.21 -9.71 -0.83
CA PHE A 188 -6.02 -10.45 -0.44
C PHE A 188 -6.17 -10.85 1.01
N SER A 189 -5.95 -12.14 1.28
CA SER A 189 -5.84 -12.69 2.62
C SER A 189 -4.58 -13.53 2.69
N SER A 190 -3.74 -13.27 3.68
CA SER A 190 -2.45 -13.94 3.84
C SER A 190 -2.22 -14.30 5.28
N LEU A 191 -1.75 -15.52 5.53
CA LEU A 191 -1.38 -15.96 6.86
C LEU A 191 -0.02 -15.35 7.22
N LEU A 192 0.04 -14.60 8.32
CA LEU A 192 1.28 -14.05 8.84
C LEU A 192 2.00 -15.10 9.67
N LEU A 193 3.08 -15.64 9.12
CA LEU A 193 3.98 -16.53 9.85
C LEU A 193 4.94 -15.70 10.72
N GLN A 194 5.33 -16.26 11.87
CA GLN A 194 6.42 -15.68 12.67
C GLN A 194 7.80 -16.00 12.09
N GLN A 195 7.91 -17.06 11.27
CA GLN A 195 9.15 -17.53 10.64
C GLN A 195 8.86 -18.06 9.23
N ASP A 196 9.82 -17.96 8.31
CA ASP A 196 9.71 -18.41 6.90
C ASP A 196 9.70 -19.94 6.72
N GLN A 197 9.11 -20.70 7.65
CA GLN A 197 8.91 -22.13 7.47
C GLN A 197 7.56 -22.40 6.78
N ALA A 198 7.62 -22.52 5.45
CA ALA A 198 6.49 -22.92 4.63
C ALA A 198 6.07 -24.37 4.96
N GLN A 199 4.89 -24.56 5.54
CA GLN A 199 4.33 -25.89 5.84
C GLN A 199 3.01 -26.19 5.09
N ASN A 200 2.51 -25.28 4.24
CA ASN A 200 1.20 -25.40 3.56
C ASN A 200 1.12 -24.51 2.29
N GLU A 201 0.12 -24.61 1.43
CA GLU A 201 0.05 -23.78 0.19
C GLU A 201 -0.69 -22.45 0.36
N ALA A 202 -1.28 -22.19 1.55
CA ALA A 202 -1.99 -20.96 1.85
C ALA A 202 -1.04 -19.79 2.18
N VAL A 203 -0.70 -19.02 1.14
CA VAL A 203 -0.15 -17.65 1.12
C VAL A 203 0.58 -17.18 2.39
N PHE A 204 1.92 -17.29 2.36
CA PHE A 204 2.80 -16.87 3.44
C PHE A 204 3.45 -15.53 3.19
N VAL A 205 3.16 -14.58 4.07
CA VAL A 205 3.84 -13.30 4.08
C VAL A 205 4.68 -13.24 5.36
N SER A 206 6.01 -13.37 5.21
CA SER A 206 6.95 -13.02 6.27
C SER A 206 6.82 -11.51 6.54
N PRO A 207 7.00 -11.05 7.79
CA PRO A 207 6.91 -9.63 8.15
C PRO A 207 7.86 -8.72 7.35
N GLU A 208 8.87 -9.28 6.69
CA GLU A 208 9.84 -8.56 5.86
C GLU A 208 9.36 -8.30 4.43
N LYS A 209 8.25 -8.93 4.03
CA LYS A 209 7.63 -8.78 2.71
C LYS A 209 6.67 -7.58 2.68
N VAL A 210 6.50 -6.98 1.51
CA VAL A 210 5.60 -5.83 1.31
C VAL A 210 4.14 -6.27 1.31
N MET A 211 3.31 -5.64 2.15
CA MET A 211 1.95 -6.11 2.47
C MET A 211 0.83 -5.11 2.13
N ASN A 212 1.18 -3.90 1.72
CA ASN A 212 0.24 -2.77 1.61
C ASN A 212 0.15 -2.15 0.21
N SER A 213 0.91 -2.67 -0.77
CA SER A 213 0.97 -2.17 -2.13
C SER A 213 0.45 -3.24 -3.10
N ALA A 214 -0.16 -2.82 -4.22
CA ALA A 214 -0.63 -3.80 -5.20
C ALA A 214 0.55 -4.65 -5.73
N CYS A 215 1.65 -4.01 -6.11
CA CYS A 215 2.85 -4.72 -6.58
C CYS A 215 3.46 -5.69 -5.55
N GLY A 216 3.46 -5.33 -4.26
CA GLY A 216 3.94 -6.21 -3.20
C GLY A 216 3.02 -7.41 -3.01
N LEU A 217 1.71 -7.17 -2.95
CA LEU A 217 0.71 -8.22 -2.84
C LEU A 217 0.73 -9.18 -4.03
N GLU A 218 0.86 -8.69 -5.25
CA GLU A 218 0.99 -9.52 -6.46
C GLU A 218 2.16 -10.51 -6.39
N ARG A 219 3.26 -10.13 -5.74
CA ARG A 219 4.44 -11.00 -5.58
C ARG A 219 4.36 -11.92 -4.37
N ASN A 220 3.65 -11.49 -3.33
CA ASN A 220 3.62 -12.17 -2.04
C ASN A 220 2.37 -13.04 -1.84
N ALA A 221 1.30 -12.78 -2.60
CA ALA A 221 0.07 -13.54 -2.59
C ALA A 221 0.03 -14.51 -3.78
N VAL A 222 -0.18 -15.80 -3.49
CA VAL A 222 -0.25 -16.86 -4.51
C VAL A 222 -1.52 -16.74 -5.36
N ARG A 223 -2.62 -16.22 -4.80
CA ARG A 223 -3.91 -16.10 -5.50
C ARG A 223 -4.68 -14.85 -5.09
N TYR A 224 -5.30 -14.23 -6.09
CA TYR A 224 -6.41 -13.31 -5.89
C TYR A 224 -7.59 -14.09 -5.32
N GLY A 225 -8.33 -13.49 -4.36
CA GLY A 225 -9.71 -13.92 -4.11
C GLY A 225 -10.56 -13.74 -5.37
N LEU A 226 -11.76 -14.32 -5.38
CA LEU A 226 -12.71 -14.03 -6.46
C LEU A 226 -12.95 -12.52 -6.53
N PRO A 227 -12.92 -11.91 -7.73
CA PRO A 227 -13.11 -10.48 -7.87
C PRO A 227 -14.51 -10.10 -7.38
N ILE A 228 -14.56 -9.07 -6.56
CA ILE A 228 -15.80 -8.55 -5.98
C ILE A 228 -16.24 -7.39 -6.86
N GLY A 229 -17.28 -7.63 -7.65
CA GLY A 229 -17.85 -6.60 -8.51
C GLY A 229 -18.58 -5.50 -7.71
N PRO A 230 -19.00 -4.41 -8.37
CA PRO A 230 -19.71 -3.29 -7.73
C PRO A 230 -20.99 -3.71 -7.00
N ALA A 231 -21.65 -4.78 -7.45
CA ALA A 231 -22.84 -5.35 -6.81
C ALA A 231 -22.59 -5.90 -5.39
N GLY A 232 -21.32 -6.16 -5.04
CA GLY A 232 -20.90 -6.53 -3.68
C GLY A 232 -20.88 -5.35 -2.70
N CYS A 233 -21.13 -4.13 -3.18
CA CYS A 233 -21.24 -2.93 -2.37
C CYS A 233 -22.71 -2.51 -2.27
N ARG A 234 -23.24 -2.47 -1.04
CA ARG A 234 -24.62 -2.09 -0.73
C ARG A 234 -24.62 -0.99 0.31
N GLU A 235 -25.53 -0.03 0.17
CA GLU A 235 -25.72 1.06 1.15
C GLU A 235 -24.44 1.88 1.45
N GLY A 236 -23.56 2.02 0.44
CA GLY A 236 -22.31 2.76 0.59
C GLY A 236 -21.17 1.98 1.26
N GLU A 237 -21.31 0.67 1.42
CA GLU A 237 -20.29 -0.19 2.03
C GLU A 237 -20.12 -1.49 1.22
N CYS A 238 -18.88 -1.88 1.01
CA CYS A 238 -18.52 -3.14 0.38
C CYS A 238 -18.16 -4.16 1.44
N ARG A 239 -18.55 -5.42 1.26
CA ARG A 239 -18.28 -6.50 2.21
C ARG A 239 -17.81 -7.77 1.54
N ALA A 240 -17.00 -8.53 2.26
CA ALA A 240 -16.54 -9.85 1.88
C ALA A 240 -16.40 -10.75 3.10
N VAL A 241 -16.63 -12.04 2.93
CA VAL A 241 -16.40 -13.05 3.97
C VAL A 241 -15.28 -13.99 3.53
N ILE A 242 -14.29 -14.13 4.39
CA ILE A 242 -13.18 -15.08 4.22
C ILE A 242 -13.48 -16.28 5.11
N SER A 243 -13.77 -17.43 4.53
CA SER A 243 -13.99 -18.70 5.23
C SER A 243 -12.69 -19.50 5.39
N GLY A 244 -12.68 -20.47 6.30
CA GLY A 244 -11.55 -21.40 6.48
C GLY A 244 -10.37 -20.80 7.25
N VAL A 245 -10.64 -19.84 8.13
CA VAL A 245 -9.63 -19.16 8.95
C VAL A 245 -9.14 -20.09 10.06
N VAL A 246 -7.84 -20.33 10.12
CA VAL A 246 -7.22 -21.16 11.15
C VAL A 246 -7.19 -20.38 12.46
N PRO A 247 -7.76 -20.92 13.56
CA PRO A 247 -7.73 -20.25 14.87
C PRO A 247 -6.31 -20.01 15.39
N ARG A 248 -6.18 -19.01 16.26
CA ARG A 248 -4.93 -18.56 16.92
C ARG A 248 -3.82 -18.18 15.93
N ARG A 249 -4.21 -17.73 14.74
CA ARG A 249 -3.30 -17.23 13.71
C ARG A 249 -3.59 -15.78 13.37
N ARG A 250 -2.55 -15.09 12.89
CA ARG A 250 -2.66 -13.72 12.40
C ARG A 250 -2.82 -13.74 10.88
N TYR A 251 -3.75 -12.95 10.39
CA TYR A 251 -4.02 -12.77 8.98
C TYR A 251 -3.78 -11.31 8.60
N MET A 252 -3.13 -11.09 7.46
CA MET A 252 -3.04 -9.80 6.80
C MET A 252 -4.07 -9.75 5.69
N LEU A 253 -4.91 -8.72 5.71
CA LEU A 253 -5.99 -8.52 4.76
C LEU A 253 -5.75 -7.22 4.01
N ASN A 254 -5.96 -7.25 2.69
CA ASN A 254 -5.85 -6.05 1.86
C ASN A 254 -6.90 -6.06 0.75
N ILE A 255 -7.30 -4.88 0.30
CA ILE A 255 -8.21 -4.69 -0.83
C ILE A 255 -7.49 -3.87 -1.89
N VAL A 256 -7.51 -4.31 -3.14
CA VAL A 256 -7.08 -3.50 -4.28
C VAL A 256 -8.30 -3.16 -5.13
N ALA A 257 -8.57 -1.87 -5.32
CA ALA A 257 -9.56 -1.40 -6.27
C ALA A 257 -8.97 -1.37 -7.68
N GLU A 258 -9.69 -1.89 -8.67
CA GLU A 258 -9.37 -1.81 -10.10
C GLU A 258 -10.46 -1.00 -10.81
N SER A 259 -10.05 0.05 -11.54
CA SER A 259 -10.95 0.82 -12.41
C SER A 259 -11.13 0.17 -13.78
N HIS A 260 -12.21 0.50 -14.49
CA HIS A 260 -12.41 0.05 -15.88
C HIS A 260 -11.32 0.54 -16.86
N ARG A 261 -10.57 1.56 -16.48
CA ARG A 261 -9.43 2.10 -17.24
C ARG A 261 -8.10 1.41 -16.91
N GLY A 262 -8.11 0.37 -16.08
CA GLY A 262 -6.92 -0.43 -15.75
C GLY A 262 -6.02 0.18 -14.67
N PHE A 263 -6.42 1.28 -14.04
CA PHE A 263 -5.72 1.81 -12.86
C PHE A 263 -6.13 1.06 -11.61
N ASN A 264 -5.16 0.81 -10.74
CA ASN A 264 -5.37 0.16 -9.45
C ASN A 264 -4.87 1.00 -8.28
N ALA A 265 -5.51 0.83 -7.12
CA ALA A 265 -5.11 1.46 -5.87
C ALA A 265 -5.34 0.49 -4.69
N SER A 266 -4.32 0.34 -3.84
CA SER A 266 -4.45 -0.45 -2.61
C SER A 266 -5.12 0.35 -1.49
N TYR A 267 -5.94 -0.35 -0.72
CA TYR A 267 -6.46 0.10 0.56
C TYR A 267 -5.41 -0.12 1.65
N SER A 268 -5.68 0.46 2.80
CA SER A 268 -4.93 0.22 4.01
C SER A 268 -5.05 -1.23 4.45
N GLY A 269 -3.95 -1.99 4.42
CA GLY A 269 -3.97 -3.34 4.93
C GLY A 269 -4.30 -3.40 6.42
N ILE A 270 -4.95 -4.47 6.87
CA ILE A 270 -5.29 -4.71 8.28
C ILE A 270 -4.80 -6.09 8.74
N ILE A 271 -4.22 -6.15 9.95
CA ILE A 271 -3.82 -7.39 10.59
C ILE A 271 -4.89 -7.79 11.60
N VAL A 272 -5.37 -9.03 11.49
CA VAL A 272 -6.39 -9.59 12.39
C VAL A 272 -5.82 -10.81 13.09
N SER A 273 -5.98 -10.89 14.41
CA SER A 273 -5.70 -12.12 15.19
C SER A 273 -6.99 -12.92 15.34
N SER A 274 -6.96 -14.19 14.98
CA SER A 274 -8.09 -15.11 15.12
C SER A 274 -8.08 -15.76 16.50
N GLU A 275 -8.21 -14.97 17.56
CA GLU A 275 -8.35 -15.49 18.92
C GLU A 275 -9.78 -15.96 19.17
N TRP A 276 -10.11 -17.11 18.60
CA TRP A 276 -11.33 -17.83 18.97
C TRP A 276 -11.07 -18.50 20.32
N SER A 277 -11.92 -18.24 21.30
CA SER A 277 -12.03 -19.16 22.42
C SER A 277 -12.40 -20.51 21.81
N GLU A 278 -11.51 -21.50 21.91
CA GLU A 278 -11.88 -22.88 21.68
C GLU A 278 -13.04 -23.14 22.63
N GLY A 279 -14.26 -23.15 22.11
CA GLY A 279 -15.35 -23.78 22.80
C GLY A 279 -14.86 -25.19 23.06
N ARG A 280 -14.57 -25.51 24.32
CA ARG A 280 -14.51 -26.89 24.78
C ARG A 280 -15.90 -27.43 24.48
N HIS A 281 -16.10 -27.95 23.28
CA HIS A 281 -17.09 -28.98 23.08
C HIS A 281 -16.59 -30.10 23.96
N ALA A 282 -17.16 -30.18 25.17
CA ALA A 282 -17.17 -31.40 25.93
C ALA A 282 -17.91 -32.41 25.05
N PHE A 283 -17.14 -33.13 24.22
CA PHE A 283 -17.52 -34.48 23.87
C PHE A 283 -17.47 -35.26 25.19
N SER A 284 -18.56 -35.26 25.94
CA SER A 284 -18.84 -36.35 26.85
C SER A 284 -19.30 -37.52 25.99
N ASP A 285 -18.35 -38.13 25.27
CA ASP A 285 -18.50 -39.51 24.83
C ASP A 285 -18.44 -40.35 26.11
N TRP A 286 -19.62 -40.67 26.63
CA TRP A 286 -19.81 -41.77 27.56
C TRP A 286 -19.56 -43.06 26.78
N SER A 287 -18.31 -43.52 26.78
CA SER A 287 -17.98 -44.86 26.32
C SER A 287 -18.19 -45.88 27.44
N GLU A 288 -18.87 -46.98 27.09
CA GLU A 288 -18.85 -48.31 27.72
C GLU A 288 -19.58 -48.44 29.07
N ARG A 289 -20.55 -49.35 29.28
CA ARG A 289 -20.61 -50.78 28.91
C ARG A 289 -22.01 -51.36 29.15
N THR A 290 -22.39 -52.27 28.26
CA THR A 290 -23.28 -53.44 28.39
C THR A 290 -23.44 -54.03 29.80
N GLU A 291 -24.68 -54.34 30.21
CA GLU A 291 -25.18 -55.72 30.38
C GLU A 291 -26.66 -55.76 30.82
N SER A 292 -27.33 -56.78 30.31
CA SER A 292 -28.69 -57.30 30.57
C SER A 292 -29.13 -57.39 32.04
N PHE A 293 -30.44 -57.29 32.32
CA PHE A 293 -31.25 -58.44 32.77
C PHE A 293 -32.75 -58.10 32.89
N ILE A 294 -33.52 -59.17 32.67
CA ILE A 294 -34.97 -59.34 32.70
C ILE A 294 -35.56 -59.10 34.11
N GLY A 295 -36.78 -58.56 34.17
CA GLY A 295 -37.62 -58.47 35.38
C GLY A 295 -38.80 -57.54 35.16
#